data_AF-A0A7V6V3V0-F1
#
_entry.id   AF-A0A7V6V3V0-F1
#
_cell.length_a   1.000
_cell.length_b   1.000
_cell.length_c   1.000
_cell.angle_alpha   90.00
_cell.angle_beta   90.00
_cell.angle_gamma   90.00
#
_symmetry.space_group_name_H-M   'P 1'
#
loop_
_entity.id
_entity.type
_entity.pdbx_description
1 polymer ?
#
loop_
_entity_poly.entity_id
_entity_poly.type
_entity_poly.pdbx_seq_one_letter_code
_entity_poly.pdbx_strand_id
1 'polypeptide(L)'
;METFYGLQGEGYHTGLASFFIRLGGCDLSCWFCDTKESWDPHLNELTSPQDLLDKAKKYKTKHVVLTGGEPILYPLQLLISLLHKHDYIIHLETAATAPLINEIDWVCLSPKNHTNIHNEWFQKANELKVIITEAKDLKFAEECSKLVSKNCHLFLQPEWHRSKILLPQIIEYILDNPIWRLSIQTHKFINIR
;
A
#
# COMPACT_ATOMS: atom_id res chain seq x y z
N MET A 1 13.00 -7.70 -2.25
CA MET A 1 12.38 -9.04 -2.21
C MET A 1 12.07 -9.51 -3.63
N GLU A 2 11.14 -8.86 -4.32
CA GLU A 2 10.78 -9.25 -5.69
C GLU A 2 10.39 -8.05 -6.54
N THR A 3 10.33 -8.27 -7.86
CA THR A 3 9.76 -7.32 -8.82
C THR A 3 8.88 -8.08 -9.80
N PHE A 4 7.71 -7.56 -10.13
CA PHE A 4 6.80 -8.20 -11.07
C PHE A 4 5.93 -7.17 -11.80
N TYR A 5 5.35 -7.57 -12.93
CA TYR A 5 4.39 -6.76 -13.69
C TYR A 5 3.01 -7.39 -13.59
N GLY A 6 2.02 -6.60 -13.15
CA GLY A 6 0.68 -7.09 -12.86
C GLY A 6 -0.34 -5.96 -12.91
N LEU A 7 -1.50 -6.18 -12.30
CA LEU A 7 -2.51 -5.14 -12.10
C LEU A 7 -2.54 -4.76 -10.62
N GLN A 8 -2.63 -3.46 -10.31
CA GLN A 8 -2.98 -3.02 -8.95
C GLN A 8 -4.29 -3.68 -8.56
N GLY A 9 -4.25 -4.46 -7.48
CA GLY A 9 -5.36 -5.28 -7.07
C GLY A 9 -6.23 -4.63 -6.01
N GLU A 10 -5.83 -3.48 -5.47
CA GLU A 10 -6.43 -2.85 -4.29
C GLU A 10 -6.59 -1.33 -4.47
N GLY A 11 -7.47 -0.73 -3.65
CA GLY A 11 -7.63 0.72 -3.54
C GLY A 11 -8.15 1.39 -4.82
N TYR A 12 -7.89 2.69 -4.93
CA TYR A 12 -8.39 3.58 -5.98
C TYR A 12 -7.98 3.14 -7.39
N HIS A 13 -6.77 2.60 -7.53
CA HIS A 13 -6.18 2.22 -8.81
C HIS A 13 -6.38 0.74 -9.17
N THR A 14 -7.32 0.06 -8.52
CA THR A 14 -7.66 -1.33 -8.85
C THR A 14 -7.87 -1.53 -10.36
N GLY A 15 -7.15 -2.48 -10.96
CA GLY A 15 -7.15 -2.79 -12.39
C GLY A 15 -6.07 -2.08 -13.22
N LEU A 16 -5.30 -1.15 -12.64
CA LEU A 16 -4.24 -0.43 -13.35
C LEU A 16 -3.00 -1.32 -13.57
N ALA A 17 -2.50 -1.38 -14.80
CA ALA A 17 -1.27 -2.11 -15.10
C ALA A 17 -0.04 -1.40 -14.49
N SER A 18 0.67 -2.09 -13.61
CA SER A 18 1.75 -1.51 -12.80
C SER A 18 2.94 -2.45 -12.69
N PHE A 19 4.14 -1.86 -12.63
CA PHE A 19 5.35 -2.57 -12.26
C PHE A 19 5.58 -2.44 -10.76
N PHE A 20 5.59 -3.57 -10.06
CA PHE A 20 5.73 -3.63 -8.61
C PHE A 20 7.19 -3.83 -8.23
N ILE A 21 7.64 -3.00 -7.29
CA ILE A 21 8.92 -3.16 -6.60
C ILE A 21 8.59 -3.47 -5.15
N ARG A 22 8.68 -4.76 -4.79
CA ARG A 22 8.45 -5.23 -3.43
C ARG A 22 9.78 -5.30 -2.68
N LEU A 23 9.99 -4.38 -1.74
CA LEU A 23 11.17 -4.38 -0.88
C LEU A 23 11.05 -5.47 0.19
N GLY A 24 12.20 -5.88 0.75
CA GLY A 24 12.21 -6.72 1.98
C GLY A 24 12.30 -5.80 3.20
N GLY A 25 12.28 -6.34 4.42
CA GLY A 25 12.29 -5.55 5.66
C GLY A 25 10.90 -5.02 6.07
N CYS A 26 10.47 -5.32 7.30
CA CYS A 26 9.29 -4.71 7.92
C CYS A 26 9.45 -4.68 9.45
N ASP A 27 9.05 -3.59 10.09
CA ASP A 27 9.12 -3.37 11.53
C ASP A 27 7.82 -3.65 12.30
N LEU A 28 6.73 -3.98 11.59
CA LEU A 28 5.39 -4.10 12.19
C LEU A 28 4.96 -5.52 12.57
N SER A 29 5.56 -6.55 11.94
CA SER A 29 5.29 -7.97 12.20
C SER A 29 3.79 -8.32 12.36
N CYS A 30 2.92 -7.76 11.52
CA CYS A 30 1.46 -7.91 11.67
C CYS A 30 1.04 -9.39 11.60
N TRP A 31 0.27 -9.88 12.58
CA TRP A 31 -0.13 -11.29 12.63
C TRP A 31 -0.92 -11.77 11.40
N PHE A 32 -1.65 -10.83 10.77
CA PHE A 32 -2.47 -11.02 9.57
C PHE A 32 -1.76 -10.68 8.25
N CYS A 33 -0.45 -10.38 8.27
CA CYS A 33 0.31 -10.11 7.05
C CYS A 33 0.28 -11.32 6.12
N ASP A 34 -0.04 -11.09 4.85
CA ASP A 34 -0.06 -12.11 3.80
C ASP A 34 1.30 -12.31 3.12
N THR A 35 2.29 -11.46 3.43
CA THR A 35 3.64 -11.48 2.86
C THR A 35 4.70 -11.53 3.97
N LYS A 36 4.65 -12.52 4.87
CA LYS A 36 5.55 -12.59 6.05
C LYS A 36 7.02 -12.78 5.66
N GLU A 37 7.27 -13.37 4.50
CA GLU A 37 8.60 -13.54 3.91
C GLU A 37 9.29 -12.21 3.58
N SER A 38 8.56 -11.09 3.56
CA SER A 38 9.14 -9.76 3.35
C SER A 38 9.68 -9.13 4.64
N TRP A 39 9.54 -9.75 5.82
CA TRP A 39 9.89 -9.10 7.09
C TRP A 39 11.38 -9.01 7.35
N ASP A 40 12.14 -10.05 7.02
CA ASP A 40 13.58 -10.09 7.25
C ASP A 40 14.32 -9.40 6.09
N PRO A 41 14.99 -8.26 6.35
CA PRO A 41 15.71 -7.52 5.32
C PRO A 41 16.96 -8.25 4.81
N HIS A 42 17.45 -9.27 5.52
CA HIS A 42 18.68 -9.99 5.19
C HIS A 42 18.46 -11.20 4.28
N LEU A 43 17.20 -11.58 4.00
CA LEU A 43 16.89 -12.72 3.14
C LEU A 43 17.17 -12.48 1.65
N ASN A 44 17.37 -11.23 1.25
CA ASN A 44 17.49 -10.86 -0.16
C ASN A 44 18.70 -9.95 -0.39
N GLU A 45 19.34 -10.09 -1.55
CA GLU A 45 20.42 -9.22 -1.97
C GLU A 45 19.94 -7.79 -2.23
N LEU A 46 20.81 -6.81 -1.95
CA LEU A 46 20.56 -5.41 -2.30
C LEU A 46 20.57 -5.28 -3.83
N THR A 47 19.56 -4.60 -4.36
CA THR A 47 19.42 -4.30 -5.78
C THR A 47 19.62 -2.81 -6.02
N SER A 48 20.39 -2.43 -7.05
CA SER A 48 20.61 -1.01 -7.32
C SER A 48 19.35 -0.36 -7.92
N PRO A 49 19.13 0.96 -7.70
CA PRO A 49 18.04 1.68 -8.35
C PRO A 49 18.06 1.59 -9.88
N GLN A 50 19.26 1.52 -10.48
CA GLN A 50 19.43 1.38 -11.92
C GLN A 50 18.90 0.03 -12.42
N ASP A 51 19.20 -1.06 -11.71
CA ASP A 51 18.67 -2.38 -12.07
C ASP A 51 17.14 -2.45 -11.96
N LEU A 52 16.55 -1.78 -10.97
CA LEU A 52 15.10 -1.70 -10.80
C LEU A 52 14.45 -0.94 -11.95
N LEU A 53 15.03 0.19 -12.36
CA LEU A 53 14.60 0.94 -13.54
C LEU A 53 14.71 0.09 -14.81
N ASP A 54 15.83 -0.60 -15.02
CA ASP A 54 16.05 -1.39 -16.23
C ASP A 54 15.12 -2.60 -16.30
N LYS A 55 14.72 -3.15 -15.15
CA LYS A 55 13.61 -4.12 -15.08
C LYS A 55 12.26 -3.47 -15.45
N ALA A 56 11.96 -2.28 -14.93
CA ALA A 56 10.71 -1.57 -15.22
C ALA A 56 10.57 -1.21 -16.71
N LYS A 57 11.67 -0.80 -17.37
CA LYS A 57 11.72 -0.42 -18.79
C LYS A 57 11.34 -1.55 -19.76
N LYS A 58 11.32 -2.80 -19.31
CA LYS A 58 10.89 -3.95 -20.13
C LYS A 58 9.39 -3.97 -20.39
N TYR A 59 8.62 -3.17 -19.67
CA TYR A 59 7.15 -3.14 -19.76
C TYR A 59 6.66 -1.79 -20.31
N LYS A 60 5.46 -1.80 -20.89
CA LYS A 60 4.86 -0.60 -21.49
C LYS A 60 4.28 0.38 -20.48
N THR A 61 4.03 -0.07 -19.25
CA THR A 61 3.47 0.80 -18.21
C THR A 61 4.47 1.86 -17.77
N LYS A 62 3.94 3.02 -17.40
CA LYS A 62 4.66 4.07 -16.67
C LYS A 62 4.26 4.13 -15.21
N HIS A 63 3.46 3.20 -14.70
CA HIS A 63 3.11 3.15 -13.28
C HIS A 63 4.04 2.18 -12.56
N VAL A 64 4.66 2.66 -11.48
CA VAL A 64 5.45 1.86 -10.54
C VAL A 64 4.80 1.91 -9.18
N VAL A 65 4.65 0.75 -8.54
CA VAL A 65 4.18 0.64 -7.15
C VAL A 65 5.35 0.20 -6.28
N LEU A 66 5.74 1.06 -5.35
CA LEU A 66 6.69 0.76 -4.28
C LEU A 66 5.90 0.18 -3.09
N THR A 67 6.25 -1.03 -2.68
CA THR A 67 5.53 -1.77 -1.63
C THR A 67 6.46 -2.76 -0.92
N GLY A 68 5.95 -3.49 0.09
CA GLY A 68 6.62 -4.57 0.82
C GLY A 68 7.90 -4.19 1.56
N GLY A 69 8.34 -4.97 2.56
CA GLY A 69 7.52 -5.04 3.75
C GLY A 69 7.06 -3.62 4.11
N GLU A 70 7.92 -2.83 4.74
CA GLU A 70 7.73 -1.38 4.83
C GLU A 70 8.75 -0.64 3.93
N PRO A 71 8.35 -0.14 2.75
CA PRO A 71 9.28 0.39 1.75
C PRO A 71 10.06 1.62 2.24
N ILE A 72 9.47 2.44 3.11
CA ILE A 72 10.10 3.68 3.61
C ILE A 72 11.19 3.45 4.66
N LEU A 73 11.48 2.19 5.02
CA LEU A 73 12.66 1.85 5.81
C LEU A 73 13.96 2.00 4.99
N TYR A 74 13.86 2.17 3.67
CA TYR A 74 14.99 2.33 2.77
C TYR A 74 15.14 3.78 2.26
N PRO A 75 16.36 4.22 1.93
CA PRO A 75 16.58 5.52 1.30
C PRO A 75 16.14 5.51 -0.17
N LEU A 76 14.86 5.80 -0.41
CA LEU A 76 14.23 5.69 -1.75
C LEU A 76 14.54 6.87 -2.69
N GLN A 77 15.12 7.96 -2.21
CA GLN A 77 15.28 9.22 -2.96
C GLN A 77 15.92 9.04 -4.34
N LEU A 78 17.02 8.26 -4.41
CA LEU A 78 17.71 8.02 -5.69
C LEU A 78 16.83 7.25 -6.68
N LEU A 79 16.07 6.26 -6.21
CA LEU A 79 15.15 5.50 -7.05
C LEU A 79 13.99 6.37 -7.54
N ILE A 80 13.41 7.18 -6.65
CA ILE A 80 12.32 8.11 -6.97
C ILE A 80 12.75 9.09 -8.07
N SER A 81 13.87 9.80 -7.85
CA SER A 81 14.40 10.75 -8.83
C SER A 81 14.71 10.09 -10.18
N LEU A 82 15.24 8.86 -10.15
CA LEU A 82 15.58 8.12 -11.37
C LEU A 82 14.34 7.67 -12.16
N LEU A 83 13.30 7.21 -11.47
CA LEU A 83 12.02 6.82 -12.06
C LEU A 83 11.32 8.04 -12.68
N HIS A 84 11.24 9.15 -11.95
CA HIS A 84 10.65 10.40 -12.44
C HIS A 84 11.36 10.95 -13.67
N LYS A 85 12.71 10.88 -13.73
CA LYS A 85 13.50 11.26 -14.91
C LYS A 85 13.15 10.45 -16.17
N HIS A 86 12.49 9.31 -16.01
CA HIS A 86 12.03 8.44 -17.09
C HIS A 86 10.50 8.39 -17.22
N ASP A 87 9.82 9.42 -16.73
CA ASP A 87 8.37 9.64 -16.85
C ASP A 87 7.53 8.56 -16.18
N TYR A 88 8.07 7.89 -15.15
CA TYR A 88 7.27 6.99 -14.33
C TYR A 88 6.45 7.79 -13.31
N ILE A 89 5.24 7.31 -13.06
CA ILE A 89 4.35 7.73 -11.98
C ILE A 89 4.54 6.74 -10.84
N ILE A 90 4.82 7.24 -9.64
CA ILE A 90 5.20 6.44 -8.47
C ILE A 90 4.06 6.41 -7.46
N HIS A 91 3.57 5.21 -7.21
CA HIS A 91 2.63 4.93 -6.13
C HIS A 91 3.38 4.27 -4.98
N LEU A 92 3.06 4.65 -3.74
CA LEU A 92 3.62 4.08 -2.53
C LEU A 92 2.53 3.44 -1.69
N GLU A 93 2.75 2.20 -1.26
CA GLU A 93 1.94 1.49 -0.27
C GLU A 93 2.75 1.43 1.04
N THR A 94 2.28 2.09 2.10
CA THR A 94 3.04 2.23 3.35
C THR A 94 2.14 2.21 4.59
N ALA A 95 2.65 1.72 5.71
CA ALA A 95 2.06 1.89 7.03
C ALA A 95 2.63 3.11 7.79
N ALA A 96 3.53 3.89 7.16
CA ALA A 96 4.05 5.16 7.64
C ALA A 96 4.82 5.09 8.96
N THR A 97 5.65 4.06 9.14
CA THR A 97 6.46 3.84 10.37
C THR A 97 7.79 4.58 10.40
N ALA A 98 8.14 5.27 9.31
CA ALA A 98 9.31 6.13 9.21
C ALA A 98 8.92 7.55 8.77
N PRO A 99 9.84 8.54 8.86
CA PRO A 99 9.58 9.91 8.45
C PRO A 99 9.09 10.05 7.00
N LEU A 100 8.35 11.13 6.74
CA LEU A 100 7.79 11.42 5.43
C LEU A 100 8.89 11.54 4.36
N ILE A 101 8.66 10.86 3.24
CA ILE A 101 9.38 11.12 1.99
C ILE A 101 8.48 11.91 1.03
N ASN A 102 9.07 12.87 0.33
CA ASN A 102 8.35 13.70 -0.65
C ASN A 102 8.47 13.08 -2.06
N GLU A 103 7.87 13.74 -3.05
CA GLU A 103 8.00 13.35 -4.46
C GLU A 103 7.43 11.95 -4.77
N ILE A 104 6.37 11.57 -4.05
CA ILE A 104 5.53 10.43 -4.41
C ILE A 104 4.25 10.99 -5.06
N ASP A 105 3.87 10.43 -6.21
CA ASP A 105 2.70 10.90 -6.97
C ASP A 105 1.39 10.42 -6.35
N TRP A 106 1.39 9.23 -5.74
CA TRP A 106 0.24 8.66 -5.05
C TRP A 106 0.64 7.89 -3.79
N VAL A 107 0.16 8.34 -2.64
CA VAL A 107 0.38 7.68 -1.34
C VAL A 107 -0.89 6.92 -0.92
N CYS A 108 -0.77 5.60 -0.88
CA CYS A 108 -1.70 4.72 -0.18
C CYS A 108 -1.19 4.48 1.25
N LEU A 109 -1.85 5.14 2.21
CA LEU A 109 -1.58 4.97 3.63
C LEU A 109 -2.46 3.85 4.17
N SER A 110 -1.83 2.77 4.64
CA SER A 110 -2.51 1.67 5.32
C SER A 110 -2.02 1.57 6.76
N PRO A 111 -2.55 2.39 7.68
CA PRO A 111 -2.08 2.43 9.06
C PRO A 111 -2.41 1.13 9.77
N LYS A 112 -1.58 0.75 10.73
CA LYS A 112 -1.78 -0.45 11.56
C LYS A 112 -2.07 -0.02 12.98
N ASN A 113 -3.12 -0.57 13.58
CA ASN A 113 -3.49 -0.24 14.94
C ASN A 113 -2.34 -0.60 15.91
N HIS A 114 -2.12 0.22 16.94
CA HIS A 114 -1.03 0.08 17.92
C HIS A 114 0.39 0.17 17.37
N THR A 115 0.59 0.88 16.25
CA THR A 115 1.92 1.10 15.67
C THR A 115 2.28 2.58 15.66
N ASN A 116 3.57 2.89 15.67
CA ASN A 116 4.03 4.28 15.65
C ASN A 116 3.93 4.83 14.23
N ILE A 117 2.85 5.56 13.95
CA ILE A 117 2.59 6.16 12.64
C ILE A 117 3.07 7.61 12.67
N HIS A 118 3.88 8.00 11.70
CA HIS A 118 4.31 9.38 11.54
C HIS A 118 3.14 10.23 11.00
N ASN A 119 2.61 11.13 11.84
CA ASN A 119 1.36 11.85 11.55
C ASN A 119 1.37 12.68 10.25
N GLU A 120 2.55 13.11 9.80
CA GLU A 120 2.74 13.88 8.57
C GLU A 120 2.20 13.14 7.33
N TRP A 121 2.21 11.81 7.35
CA TRP A 121 1.71 10.97 6.27
C TRP A 121 0.21 11.09 6.05
N PHE A 122 -0.60 11.31 7.10
CA PHE A 122 -2.05 11.42 6.92
C PHE A 122 -2.43 12.59 6.02
N GLN A 123 -1.73 13.73 6.14
CA GLN A 123 -1.98 14.90 5.30
C GLN A 123 -1.46 14.74 3.87
N LYS A 124 -0.55 13.79 3.64
CA LYS A 124 0.00 13.46 2.31
C LYS A 124 -0.69 12.30 1.63
N ALA A 125 -1.45 11.50 2.37
CA ALA A 125 -2.19 10.37 1.82
C ALA A 125 -3.20 10.82 0.75
N ASN A 126 -3.11 10.20 -0.42
CA ASN A 126 -4.11 10.30 -1.48
C ASN A 126 -5.26 9.31 -1.24
N GLU A 127 -4.92 8.17 -0.64
CA GLU A 127 -5.91 7.22 -0.12
C GLU A 127 -5.51 6.68 1.25
N LEU A 128 -6.52 6.53 2.11
CA LEU A 128 -6.45 5.85 3.39
C LEU A 128 -7.13 4.49 3.23
N LYS A 129 -6.34 3.41 3.32
CA LYS A 129 -6.83 2.04 3.15
C LYS A 129 -6.65 1.24 4.44
N VAL A 130 -7.72 1.12 5.22
CA VAL A 130 -7.68 0.47 6.53
C VAL A 130 -8.06 -1.00 6.38
N ILE A 131 -7.17 -1.88 6.87
CA ILE A 131 -7.45 -3.31 6.94
C ILE A 131 -8.35 -3.58 8.13
N ILE A 132 -9.51 -4.16 7.87
CA ILE A 132 -10.47 -4.58 8.88
C ILE A 132 -10.21 -6.06 9.16
N THR A 133 -9.76 -6.37 10.38
CA THR A 133 -9.61 -7.74 10.87
C THR A 133 -10.78 -8.13 11.75
N GLU A 134 -11.42 -7.18 12.42
CA GLU A 134 -12.62 -7.37 13.25
C GLU A 134 -13.44 -6.08 13.32
N ALA A 135 -14.70 -6.15 13.79
CA ALA A 135 -15.61 -5.00 13.78
C ALA A 135 -15.06 -3.75 14.50
N LYS A 136 -14.24 -3.93 15.54
CA LYS A 136 -13.66 -2.81 16.30
C LYS A 136 -12.68 -1.97 15.47
N ASP A 137 -12.13 -2.53 14.40
CA ASP A 137 -11.19 -1.80 13.51
C ASP A 137 -11.89 -0.69 12.72
N LEU A 138 -13.22 -0.73 12.59
CA LEU A 138 -14.00 0.36 12.00
C LEU A 138 -13.85 1.66 12.81
N LYS A 139 -13.75 1.55 14.14
CA LYS A 139 -13.50 2.73 15.00
C LYS A 139 -12.11 3.32 14.72
N PHE A 140 -11.10 2.47 14.56
CA PHE A 140 -9.75 2.90 14.19
C PHE A 140 -9.74 3.56 12.81
N ALA A 141 -10.52 3.05 11.86
CA ALA A 141 -10.67 3.65 10.54
C ALA A 141 -11.24 5.08 10.62
N GLU A 142 -12.27 5.30 11.44
CA GLU A 142 -12.86 6.61 11.71
C GLU A 142 -11.93 7.58 12.46
N GLU A 143 -11.05 7.07 13.31
CA GLU A 143 -10.03 7.89 13.96
C GLU A 143 -8.99 8.36 12.95
N CYS A 144 -8.55 7.46 12.05
CA CYS A 144 -7.60 7.78 10.99
C CYS A 144 -8.20 8.73 9.93
N SER A 145 -9.48 8.57 9.59
CA SER A 145 -10.15 9.40 8.56
C SER A 145 -10.20 10.89 8.94
N LYS A 146 -10.23 11.19 10.25
CA LYS A 146 -10.18 12.57 10.77
C LYS A 146 -8.81 13.24 10.59
N LEU A 147 -7.76 12.45 10.39
CA LEU A 147 -6.39 12.93 10.28
C LEU A 147 -5.96 13.19 8.85
N VAL A 148 -6.69 12.67 7.85
CA VAL A 148 -6.34 12.85 6.44
C VAL A 148 -6.94 14.12 5.84
N SER A 149 -6.45 14.50 4.66
CA SER A 149 -7.01 15.62 3.92
C SER A 149 -8.42 15.31 3.39
N LYS A 150 -9.22 16.36 3.12
CA LYS A 150 -10.58 16.21 2.56
C LYS A 150 -10.63 15.54 1.19
N ASN A 151 -9.52 15.56 0.45
CA ASN A 151 -9.41 14.95 -0.87
C ASN A 151 -8.92 13.50 -0.80
N CYS A 152 -8.58 13.00 0.38
CA CYS A 152 -8.12 11.63 0.57
C CYS A 152 -9.29 10.65 0.39
N HIS A 153 -9.10 9.64 -0.45
CA HIS A 153 -10.07 8.58 -0.65
C HIS A 153 -10.05 7.59 0.49
N LEU A 154 -11.21 7.24 1.04
CA LEU A 154 -11.34 6.39 2.20
C LEU A 154 -11.75 4.97 1.80
N PHE A 155 -10.93 3.98 2.13
CA PHE A 155 -11.17 2.58 1.81
C PHE A 155 -11.15 1.69 3.05
N LEU A 156 -12.13 0.79 3.12
CA LEU A 156 -12.14 -0.34 4.04
C LEU A 156 -11.81 -1.61 3.25
N GLN A 157 -10.82 -2.34 3.72
CA GLN A 157 -10.39 -3.59 3.11
C GLN A 157 -10.54 -4.73 4.11
N PRO A 158 -11.33 -5.77 3.84
CA PRO A 158 -11.34 -6.95 4.70
C PRO A 158 -9.97 -7.61 4.70
N GLU A 159 -9.53 -8.10 5.86
CA GLU A 159 -8.47 -9.10 5.93
C GLU A 159 -8.89 -10.31 5.10
N TRP A 160 -7.97 -10.81 4.27
CA TRP A 160 -8.25 -11.80 3.23
C TRP A 160 -8.92 -13.07 3.78
N HIS A 161 -8.31 -13.70 4.77
CA HIS A 161 -8.74 -15.02 5.26
C HIS A 161 -10.07 -14.93 6.01
N ARG A 162 -10.39 -13.75 6.57
CA ARG A 162 -11.65 -13.44 7.25
C ARG A 162 -12.67 -12.74 6.37
N SER A 163 -12.37 -12.53 5.08
CA SER A 163 -13.20 -11.75 4.16
C SER A 163 -14.65 -12.20 4.11
N LYS A 164 -14.93 -13.51 4.08
CA LYS A 164 -16.31 -14.05 4.10
C LYS A 164 -17.12 -13.61 5.32
N ILE A 165 -16.47 -13.43 6.48
CA ILE A 165 -17.12 -13.07 7.74
C ILE A 165 -17.25 -11.55 7.86
N LEU A 166 -16.26 -10.81 7.37
CA LEU A 166 -16.16 -9.36 7.54
C LEU A 166 -16.90 -8.57 6.45
N LEU A 167 -16.96 -9.08 5.22
CA LEU A 167 -17.58 -8.40 4.09
C LEU A 167 -19.01 -7.93 4.35
N PRO A 168 -19.93 -8.75 4.92
CA PRO A 168 -21.28 -8.29 5.20
C PRO A 168 -21.31 -7.06 6.11
N GLN A 169 -20.48 -7.05 7.17
CA GLN A 169 -20.40 -5.95 8.13
C GLN A 169 -19.78 -4.69 7.51
N ILE A 170 -18.72 -4.86 6.69
CA ILE A 170 -18.09 -3.73 5.99
C ILE A 170 -19.05 -3.12 4.96
N ILE A 171 -19.79 -3.95 4.22
CA ILE A 171 -20.78 -3.49 3.24
C ILE A 171 -21.90 -2.71 3.95
N GLU A 172 -22.49 -3.27 5.01
CA GLU A 172 -23.51 -2.59 5.81
C GLU A 172 -23.01 -1.24 6.33
N TYR A 173 -21.78 -1.22 6.87
CA TYR A 173 -21.15 0.00 7.37
C TYR A 173 -20.96 1.07 6.27
N ILE A 174 -20.48 0.67 5.09
CA ILE A 174 -20.29 1.59 3.95
C ILE A 174 -21.63 2.14 3.43
N LEU A 175 -22.67 1.31 3.41
CA LEU A 175 -24.01 1.76 2.99
C LEU A 175 -24.57 2.81 3.95
N ASP A 176 -24.25 2.73 5.25
CA ASP A 176 -24.60 3.74 6.25
C ASP A 176 -23.63 4.95 6.23
N ASN A 177 -22.39 4.75 5.79
CA ASN A 177 -21.31 5.76 5.80
C ASN A 177 -20.67 5.90 4.40
N PRO A 178 -21.35 6.50 3.40
CA PRO A 178 -20.98 6.45 1.98
C PRO A 178 -19.74 7.29 1.60
N ILE A 179 -19.06 7.88 2.59
CA ILE A 179 -17.72 8.45 2.42
C ILE A 179 -16.67 7.35 2.21
N TRP A 180 -16.93 6.16 2.76
CA TRP A 180 -16.07 4.99 2.63
C TRP A 180 -16.37 4.23 1.34
N ARG A 181 -15.34 3.56 0.82
CA ARG A 181 -15.42 2.66 -0.32
C ARG A 181 -14.86 1.30 0.05
N LEU A 182 -15.35 0.26 -0.61
CA LEU A 182 -14.84 -1.09 -0.42
C LEU A 182 -13.58 -1.26 -1.28
N SER A 183 -12.47 -1.67 -0.67
CA SER A 183 -11.28 -2.16 -1.37
C SER A 183 -11.23 -3.68 -1.27
N ILE A 184 -11.38 -4.36 -2.40
CA ILE A 184 -11.30 -5.81 -2.50
C ILE A 184 -9.93 -6.17 -3.07
N GLN A 185 -9.29 -7.21 -2.56
CA GLN A 185 -8.03 -7.73 -3.10
C GLN A 185 -8.28 -8.52 -4.41
N THR A 186 -8.63 -7.81 -5.48
CA THR A 186 -9.08 -8.38 -6.76
C THR A 186 -8.08 -9.35 -7.37
N HIS A 187 -6.78 -9.10 -7.21
CA HIS A 187 -5.69 -9.96 -7.68
C HIS A 187 -5.80 -11.40 -7.16
N LYS A 188 -6.29 -11.58 -5.92
CA LYS A 188 -6.52 -12.91 -5.31
C LYS A 188 -7.73 -13.65 -5.90
N PHE A 189 -8.69 -12.94 -6.49
CA PHE A 189 -9.84 -13.56 -7.17
C PHE A 189 -9.53 -13.98 -8.60
N ILE A 190 -8.70 -13.19 -9.31
CA ILE A 190 -8.34 -13.44 -10.70
C ILE A 190 -7.00 -14.20 -10.86
N ASN A 191 -6.41 -14.63 -9.75
CA ASN A 191 -5.17 -15.42 -9.69
C ASN A 191 -3.98 -14.76 -10.41
N ILE A 192 -3.80 -13.46 -10.18
CA ILE A 192 -2.60 -12.73 -10.61
C ILE A 192 -1.81 -12.25 -9.39
N ARG A 193 -0.54 -11.92 -9.62
CA ARG A 193 0.30 -11.23 -8.63
C ARG A 193 0.01 -9.74 -8.62
#